data_AF-A0AAV5FYF3-F1
#
_entry.id   AF-A0AAV5FYF3-F1
#
_cell.length_a   1.000
_cell.length_b   1.000
_cell.length_c   1.000
_cell.angle_alpha   90.00
_cell.angle_beta   90.00
_cell.angle_gamma   90.00
#
_symmetry.space_group_name_H-M   'P 1'
#
loop_
_entity.id
_entity.type
_entity.pdbx_description
1 polymer ?
#
loop_
_entity_poly.entity_id
_entity_poly.type
_entity_poly.pdbx_seq_one_letter_code
_entity_poly.pdbx_strand_id
1 'polypeptide(L)'
;MMADVILYGSSESCYAPYGDHFRKVRKLVTVHLLSSKKVLAYRPDREEEVALVMEKLAGAATSGGKVVVDMSETLHSFANDLICRAVSGKFFRAEGRNKMFKELIDTNAALLGGFNLEDYFPNLARRKILCAKAVKIQKRWDDLMNTIIDDHVARLQQRSSADDDENKVLLQKEEDSDFLDILLTRREEYGLTMDHIKGMTVVITYYCAAG
;
A
#
# COMPACT_ATOMS: atom_id res chain seq x y z
N MET A 1 -4.90 -18.54 -10.26
CA MET A 1 -4.20 -17.59 -11.14
C MET A 1 -3.03 -16.96 -10.37
N MET A 2 -1.93 -16.53 -11.00
CA MET A 2 -0.82 -15.87 -10.28
C MET A 2 -1.28 -14.62 -9.51
N ALA A 3 -2.22 -13.86 -10.09
CA ALA A 3 -2.83 -12.72 -9.42
C ALA A 3 -3.56 -13.13 -8.14
N ASP A 4 -4.23 -14.30 -8.09
CA ASP A 4 -4.87 -14.79 -6.86
C ASP A 4 -3.84 -15.03 -5.76
N VAL A 5 -2.68 -15.58 -6.10
CA VAL A 5 -1.63 -15.84 -5.10
C VAL A 5 -1.05 -14.54 -4.57
N ILE A 6 -0.76 -13.58 -5.46
CA ILE A 6 -0.12 -12.31 -5.09
C ILE A 6 -1.09 -11.38 -4.34
N LEU A 7 -2.37 -11.39 -4.70
CA LEU A 7 -3.38 -10.46 -4.21
C LEU A 7 -4.28 -11.05 -3.13
N TYR A 8 -3.80 -12.07 -2.41
CA TYR A 8 -4.52 -12.68 -1.28
C TYR A 8 -5.91 -13.26 -1.65
N GLY A 9 -6.02 -13.79 -2.87
CA GLY A 9 -7.28 -14.24 -3.46
C GLY A 9 -8.01 -13.08 -4.16
N SER A 10 -8.26 -13.22 -5.46
CA SER A 10 -9.01 -12.19 -6.22
C SER A 10 -10.43 -12.02 -5.69
N SER A 11 -11.08 -13.09 -5.23
CA SER A 11 -12.41 -13.07 -4.61
C SER A 11 -12.48 -12.39 -3.24
N GLU A 12 -11.33 -12.14 -2.61
CA GLU A 12 -11.19 -11.65 -1.23
C GLU A 12 -10.64 -10.20 -1.19
N SER A 13 -10.44 -9.57 -2.35
CA SER A 13 -9.82 -8.26 -2.48
C SER A 13 -10.64 -7.29 -3.33
N CYS A 14 -10.07 -6.12 -3.65
CA CYS A 14 -10.68 -5.13 -4.55
C CYS A 14 -11.02 -5.66 -5.95
N TYR A 15 -10.51 -6.85 -6.30
CA TYR A 15 -10.76 -7.55 -7.56
C TYR A 15 -11.91 -8.56 -7.48
N ALA A 16 -12.62 -8.63 -6.35
CA ALA A 16 -13.73 -9.54 -6.19
C ALA A 16 -14.79 -9.28 -7.27
N PRO A 17 -15.46 -10.33 -7.79
CA PRO A 17 -16.61 -10.17 -8.66
C PRO A 17 -17.63 -9.21 -8.04
N TYR A 18 -18.31 -8.44 -8.89
CA TYR A 18 -19.29 -7.47 -8.41
C TYR A 18 -20.34 -8.15 -7.55
N GLY A 19 -20.52 -7.63 -6.33
CA GLY A 19 -21.40 -8.20 -5.32
C GLY A 19 -21.36 -7.38 -4.04
N ASP A 20 -21.94 -7.91 -2.97
CA ASP A 20 -22.03 -7.21 -1.69
C ASP A 20 -20.65 -6.92 -1.09
N HIS A 21 -19.75 -7.89 -1.15
CA HIS A 21 -18.38 -7.71 -0.67
C HIS A 21 -17.66 -6.60 -1.43
N PHE A 22 -17.62 -6.66 -2.76
CA PHE A 22 -17.02 -5.61 -3.60
C PHE A 22 -17.59 -4.22 -3.31
N ARG A 23 -18.92 -4.10 -3.16
CA ARG A 23 -19.58 -2.82 -2.84
C ARG A 23 -19.16 -2.28 -1.47
N LYS A 24 -19.06 -3.16 -0.45
CA LYS A 24 -18.59 -2.80 0.90
C LYS A 24 -17.14 -2.31 0.87
N VAL A 25 -16.23 -3.05 0.23
CA VAL A 25 -14.82 -2.66 0.08
C VAL A 25 -14.69 -1.33 -0.65
N ARG A 26 -15.40 -1.15 -1.77
CA ARG A 26 -15.39 0.11 -2.53
C ARG A 26 -15.91 1.28 -1.71
N LYS A 27 -16.96 1.08 -0.92
CA LYS A 27 -17.49 2.09 0.01
C LYS A 27 -16.43 2.44 1.06
N LEU A 28 -15.78 1.47 1.67
CA LEU A 28 -14.72 1.68 2.66
C LEU A 28 -13.58 2.55 2.10
N VAL A 29 -13.05 2.18 0.94
CA VAL A 29 -11.95 2.92 0.28
C VAL A 29 -12.41 4.35 -0.06
N THR A 30 -13.57 4.51 -0.68
CA THR A 30 -14.02 5.83 -1.16
C THR A 30 -14.42 6.77 -0.02
N VAL A 31 -15.07 6.24 1.02
CA VAL A 31 -15.63 7.06 2.11
C VAL A 31 -14.61 7.31 3.21
N HIS A 32 -13.74 6.35 3.52
CA HIS A 32 -12.86 6.45 4.68
C HIS A 32 -11.39 6.65 4.32
N LEU A 33 -10.89 6.06 3.22
CA LEU A 33 -9.47 6.19 2.85
C LEU A 33 -9.22 7.38 1.91
N LEU A 34 -10.08 7.54 0.90
CA LEU A 34 -9.90 8.49 -0.20
C LEU A 34 -10.99 9.58 -0.23
N SER A 35 -11.58 9.89 0.92
CA SER A 35 -12.52 11.01 1.00
C SER A 35 -11.83 12.34 0.72
N SER A 36 -12.56 13.34 0.21
CA SER A 36 -12.00 14.67 -0.04
C SER A 36 -11.33 15.25 1.22
N LYS A 37 -11.91 15.01 2.39
CA LYS A 37 -11.35 15.44 3.68
C LYS A 37 -10.00 14.77 3.94
N LYS A 38 -9.88 13.46 3.76
CA LYS A 38 -8.63 12.71 3.93
C LYS A 38 -7.57 13.11 2.92
N VAL A 39 -7.94 13.22 1.65
CA VAL A 39 -7.01 13.65 0.60
C VAL A 39 -6.43 15.04 0.89
N LEU A 40 -7.23 15.95 1.44
CA LEU A 40 -6.77 17.27 1.87
C LEU A 40 -5.89 17.19 3.13
N ALA A 41 -6.19 16.29 4.07
CA ALA A 41 -5.37 16.08 5.27
C ALA A 41 -3.93 15.62 4.94
N TYR A 42 -3.73 14.87 3.85
CA TYR A 42 -2.39 14.47 3.36
C TYR A 42 -1.60 15.59 2.67
N ARG A 43 -2.12 16.83 2.63
CA ARG A 43 -1.41 17.95 1.99
C ARG A 43 -0.03 18.23 2.60
N PRO A 44 0.16 18.30 3.93
CA PRO A 44 1.47 18.55 4.52
C PRO A 44 2.47 17.45 4.15
N ASP A 45 2.04 16.19 4.16
CA ASP A 45 2.88 15.05 3.77
C ASP A 45 3.35 15.14 2.30
N ARG A 46 2.47 15.59 1.40
CA ARG A 46 2.83 15.85 -0.01
C ARG A 46 3.83 16.99 -0.13
N GLU A 47 3.63 18.07 0.61
CA GLU A 47 4.52 19.23 0.58
C GLU A 47 5.92 18.87 1.10
N GLU A 48 6.00 18.05 2.15
CA GLU A 48 7.27 17.51 2.68
C GLU A 48 7.99 16.64 1.64
N GLU A 49 7.29 15.68 1.02
CA GLU A 49 7.90 14.80 0.02
C GLU A 49 8.33 15.56 -1.25
N VAL A 50 7.57 16.57 -1.67
CA VAL A 50 7.97 17.45 -2.78
C VAL A 50 9.23 18.24 -2.41
N ALA A 51 9.34 18.74 -1.18
CA ALA A 51 10.52 19.46 -0.74
C ALA A 51 11.78 18.58 -0.83
N LEU A 52 11.70 17.31 -0.43
CA LEU A 52 12.80 16.36 -0.54
C LEU A 52 13.22 16.10 -2.00
N VAL A 53 12.25 15.98 -2.91
CA VAL A 53 12.53 15.86 -4.35
C VAL A 53 13.23 17.12 -4.88
N MET A 54 12.75 18.30 -4.51
CA MET A 54 13.32 19.58 -4.95
C MET A 54 14.74 19.77 -4.41
N GLU A 55 15.01 19.38 -3.17
CA GLU A 55 16.35 19.40 -2.59
C GLU A 55 17.30 18.48 -3.36
N LYS A 56 16.87 17.24 -3.67
CA LYS A 56 17.65 16.30 -4.49
C LYS A 56 17.98 16.88 -5.87
N LEU A 57 17.00 17.52 -6.52
CA LEU A 57 17.19 18.17 -7.82
C LEU A 57 18.13 19.37 -7.75
N ALA A 58 18.01 20.21 -6.71
CA ALA A 58 18.89 21.35 -6.49
C ALA A 58 20.35 20.90 -6.23
N GLY A 59 20.53 19.84 -5.45
CA GLY A 59 21.85 19.21 -5.23
C GLY A 59 22.47 18.71 -6.53
N ALA A 60 21.68 18.07 -7.40
CA ALA A 60 22.12 17.62 -8.72
C ALA A 60 22.47 18.78 -9.66
N ALA A 61 21.75 19.91 -9.58
CA ALA A 61 22.01 21.09 -10.40
C ALA A 61 23.30 21.83 -9.99
N THR A 62 23.68 21.75 -8.71
CA THR A 62 24.83 22.48 -8.15
C THR A 62 26.15 21.69 -8.18
N SER A 63 26.14 20.42 -8.57
CA SER A 63 27.30 19.50 -8.48
C SER A 63 28.41 19.73 -9.52
N GLY A 64 28.46 20.89 -10.18
CA GLY A 64 29.60 21.29 -11.02
C GLY A 64 29.74 20.55 -12.35
N GLY A 65 28.67 19.96 -12.88
CA GLY A 65 28.64 19.28 -14.17
C GLY A 65 27.24 19.17 -14.76
N LYS A 66 27.13 18.73 -16.03
CA LYS A 66 25.83 18.43 -16.66
C LYS A 66 25.29 17.11 -16.09
N VAL A 67 24.63 17.19 -14.94
CA VAL A 67 23.99 16.03 -14.31
C VAL A 67 22.68 15.73 -15.04
N VAL A 68 22.57 14.52 -15.59
CA VAL A 68 21.31 14.01 -16.13
C VAL A 68 20.55 13.38 -14.98
N VAL A 69 19.32 13.84 -14.74
CA VAL A 69 18.43 13.28 -13.73
C VAL A 69 17.39 12.42 -14.42
N ASP A 70 17.24 11.18 -13.95
CA ASP A 70 16.10 10.34 -14.31
C ASP A 70 14.84 10.81 -13.57
N MET A 71 13.98 11.51 -14.30
CA MET A 71 12.71 12.00 -13.77
C MET A 71 11.69 10.88 -13.54
N SER A 72 11.76 9.79 -14.32
CA SER A 72 10.87 8.64 -14.14
C SER A 72 11.17 7.95 -12.82
N GLU A 73 12.44 7.68 -12.51
CA GLU A 73 12.81 7.08 -11.22
C GLU A 73 12.49 8.01 -10.05
N THR A 74 12.71 9.32 -10.23
CA THR A 74 12.47 10.33 -9.19
C THR A 74 10.98 10.42 -8.85
N LEU A 75 10.11 10.51 -9.86
CA LEU A 75 8.66 10.55 -9.67
C LEU A 75 8.11 9.22 -9.14
N HIS A 76 8.62 8.09 -9.62
CA HIS A 76 8.24 6.76 -9.10
C HIS A 76 8.56 6.61 -7.62
N SER A 77 9.75 7.06 -7.20
CA SER A 77 10.15 7.02 -5.79
C SER A 77 9.32 7.97 -4.93
N PHE A 78 9.00 9.16 -5.43
CA PHE A 78 8.09 10.10 -4.77
C PHE A 78 6.69 9.52 -4.58
N ALA A 79 6.09 8.94 -5.63
CA ALA A 79 4.79 8.30 -5.56
C ALA A 79 4.79 7.13 -4.56
N ASN A 80 5.84 6.29 -4.63
CA ASN A 80 6.02 5.18 -3.70
C ASN A 80 6.08 5.65 -2.24
N ASP A 81 6.89 6.66 -1.94
CA ASP A 81 7.05 7.20 -0.59
C ASP A 81 5.72 7.79 -0.07
N LEU A 82 5.00 8.53 -0.91
CA LEU A 82 3.69 9.09 -0.54
C LEU A 82 2.65 8.00 -0.24
N ILE A 83 2.60 6.96 -1.05
CA ILE A 83 1.70 5.82 -0.85
C ILE A 83 2.08 5.05 0.41
N CYS A 84 3.36 4.76 0.60
CA CYS A 84 3.84 4.04 1.78
C CYS A 84 3.52 4.82 3.05
N ARG A 85 3.65 6.15 3.03
CA ARG A 85 3.25 7.03 4.14
C ARG A 85 1.73 7.04 4.35
N ALA A 86 0.92 7.10 3.30
CA ALA A 86 -0.53 7.03 3.42
C ALA A 86 -1.02 5.69 4.01
N VAL A 87 -0.34 4.60 3.65
CA VAL A 87 -0.67 3.24 4.09
C VAL A 87 -0.18 2.96 5.52
N SER A 88 1.10 3.22 5.79
CA SER A 88 1.81 2.76 7.00
C SER A 88 2.12 3.89 8.00
N GLY A 89 1.68 5.11 7.69
CA GLY A 89 1.90 6.30 8.50
C GLY A 89 3.34 6.80 8.49
N LYS A 90 3.70 7.58 9.51
CA LYS A 90 4.97 8.31 9.63
C LYS A 90 6.21 7.41 9.70
N PHE A 91 6.05 6.11 9.96
CA PHE A 91 7.13 5.13 10.07
C PHE A 91 7.39 4.36 8.76
N PHE A 92 6.87 4.83 7.63
CA PHE A 92 7.02 4.16 6.33
C PHE A 92 8.48 3.99 5.86
N ARG A 93 9.43 4.79 6.38
CA ARG A 93 10.88 4.65 6.12
C ARG A 93 11.61 3.81 7.17
N ALA A 94 10.97 3.46 8.28
CA ALA A 94 11.58 2.65 9.32
C ALA A 94 12.05 1.32 8.72
N GLU A 95 13.26 0.87 9.10
CA GLU A 95 13.83 -0.40 8.66
C GLU A 95 13.89 -0.58 7.13
N GLY A 96 13.85 0.53 6.36
CA GLY A 96 13.85 0.47 4.90
C GLY A 96 12.54 -0.05 4.28
N ARG A 97 11.42 0.02 5.00
CA ARG A 97 10.10 -0.44 4.52
C ARG A 97 9.71 0.14 3.17
N ASN A 98 9.90 1.44 2.94
CA ASN A 98 9.63 2.06 1.63
C ASN A 98 10.43 1.39 0.48
N LYS A 99 11.71 1.06 0.71
CA LYS A 99 12.53 0.33 -0.28
C LYS A 99 11.99 -1.08 -0.52
N MET A 100 11.56 -1.77 0.53
CA MET A 100 10.94 -3.10 0.41
C MET A 100 9.62 -3.05 -0.34
N PHE A 101 8.77 -2.05 -0.06
CA PHE A 101 7.54 -1.78 -0.82
C PHE A 101 7.86 -1.56 -2.29
N LYS A 102 8.79 -0.64 -2.61
CA LYS A 102 9.20 -0.36 -4.00
C LYS A 102 9.66 -1.63 -4.71
N GLU A 103 10.57 -2.39 -4.11
CA GLU A 103 11.08 -3.64 -4.69
C GLU A 103 9.96 -4.67 -4.95
N LEU A 104 9.03 -4.82 -4.00
CA LEU A 104 7.93 -5.77 -4.11
C LEU A 104 6.88 -5.33 -5.14
N ILE A 105 6.61 -4.02 -5.25
CA ILE A 105 5.74 -3.46 -6.30
C ILE A 105 6.36 -3.68 -7.67
N ASP A 106 7.64 -3.36 -7.85
CA ASP A 106 8.34 -3.54 -9.13
C ASP A 106 8.35 -5.02 -9.53
N THR A 107 8.53 -5.91 -8.55
CA THR A 107 8.47 -7.37 -8.78
C THR A 107 7.04 -7.83 -9.13
N ASN A 108 6.02 -7.30 -8.46
CA ASN A 108 4.62 -7.56 -8.80
C ASN A 108 4.28 -7.06 -10.21
N ALA A 109 4.71 -5.86 -10.58
CA ALA A 109 4.49 -5.29 -11.91
C ALA A 109 5.15 -6.15 -13.00
N ALA A 110 6.36 -6.63 -12.77
CA ALA A 110 7.03 -7.53 -13.71
C ALA A 110 6.33 -8.89 -13.85
N LEU A 111 5.65 -9.36 -12.81
CA LEU A 111 4.90 -10.63 -12.84
C LEU A 111 3.49 -10.49 -13.39
N LEU A 112 2.76 -9.45 -13.00
CA LEU A 112 1.36 -9.23 -13.41
C LEU A 112 1.27 -8.57 -14.79
N GLY A 113 2.23 -7.69 -15.12
CA GLY A 113 2.33 -7.02 -16.42
C GLY A 113 3.05 -7.83 -17.49
N GLY A 114 3.69 -8.96 -17.12
CA GLY A 114 4.26 -9.90 -18.07
C GLY A 114 3.18 -10.67 -18.85
N PHE A 115 3.53 -11.21 -20.02
CA PHE A 115 2.63 -12.09 -20.76
C PHE A 115 2.39 -13.38 -19.96
N ASN A 116 1.25 -13.46 -19.28
CA ASN A 116 0.86 -14.62 -18.48
C ASN A 116 0.40 -15.74 -19.40
N LEU A 117 1.35 -16.56 -19.87
CA LEU A 117 1.05 -17.75 -20.68
C LEU A 117 0.03 -18.69 -20.01
N GLU A 118 -0.11 -18.67 -18.69
CA GLU A 118 -1.12 -19.47 -17.97
C GLU A 118 -2.56 -19.08 -18.29
N ASP A 119 -2.83 -17.80 -18.54
CA ASP A 119 -4.18 -17.29 -18.83
C ASP A 119 -4.64 -17.72 -20.24
N TYR A 120 -3.69 -18.00 -21.14
CA TYR A 120 -3.95 -18.44 -22.51
C TYR A 120 -3.72 -19.95 -22.72
N PHE A 121 -2.83 -20.57 -21.94
CA PHE A 121 -2.41 -21.96 -22.07
C PHE A 121 -2.31 -22.65 -20.70
N PRO A 122 -3.45 -23.04 -20.09
CA PRO A 122 -3.51 -23.52 -18.70
C PRO A 122 -2.72 -24.81 -18.39
N ASN A 123 -2.27 -25.54 -19.43
CA ASN A 123 -1.58 -26.83 -19.33
C ASN A 123 -0.06 -26.77 -19.53
N LEU A 124 0.56 -25.58 -19.50
CA LEU A 124 1.99 -25.42 -19.75
C LEU A 124 2.87 -25.81 -18.56
N ALA A 125 4.00 -26.50 -18.82
CA ALA A 125 4.96 -26.94 -17.79
C ALA A 125 5.58 -25.80 -16.97
N ARG A 126 5.64 -24.58 -17.53
CA ARG A 126 6.15 -23.38 -16.83
C ARG A 126 5.25 -22.90 -15.69
N ARG A 127 4.02 -23.42 -15.59
CA ARG A 127 3.04 -23.08 -14.54
C ARG A 127 3.60 -23.29 -13.13
N LYS A 128 4.29 -24.41 -12.90
CA LYS A 128 4.84 -24.73 -11.58
C LYS A 128 5.92 -23.72 -11.14
N ILE A 129 6.74 -23.24 -12.07
CA ILE A 129 7.85 -22.30 -11.77
C ILE A 129 7.28 -20.90 -11.50
N LEU A 130 6.32 -20.46 -12.33
CA LEU A 130 5.65 -19.17 -12.18
C LEU A 130 4.85 -19.12 -10.87
N CYS A 131 4.08 -20.17 -10.54
CA CYS A 131 3.45 -20.32 -9.24
C CYS A 131 4.46 -20.26 -8.08
N ALA A 132 5.61 -20.94 -8.18
CA ALA A 132 6.62 -20.91 -7.12
C ALA A 132 7.20 -19.50 -6.91
N LYS A 133 7.43 -18.75 -7.99
CA LYS A 133 7.87 -17.35 -7.90
C LYS A 133 6.80 -16.45 -7.27
N ALA A 134 5.53 -16.60 -7.68
CA ALA A 134 4.40 -15.87 -7.10
C ALA A 134 4.25 -16.15 -5.59
N VAL A 135 4.34 -17.42 -5.16
CA VAL A 135 4.31 -17.81 -3.74
C VAL A 135 5.47 -17.20 -2.95
N LYS A 136 6.68 -17.19 -3.53
CA LYS A 136 7.84 -16.56 -2.86
C LYS A 136 7.62 -15.06 -2.64
N ILE A 137 7.01 -14.37 -3.59
CA ILE A 137 6.74 -12.93 -3.50
C ILE A 137 5.59 -12.64 -2.56
N GLN A 138 4.51 -13.43 -2.63
CA GLN A 138 3.44 -13.36 -1.65
C GLN A 138 3.99 -13.50 -0.24
N LYS A 139 4.88 -14.49 0.02
CA LYS A 139 5.50 -14.65 1.34
C LYS A 139 6.24 -13.40 1.81
N ARG A 140 7.00 -12.74 0.91
CA ARG A 140 7.71 -11.50 1.25
C ARG A 140 6.75 -10.34 1.56
N TRP A 141 5.66 -10.23 0.79
CA TRP A 141 4.57 -9.30 1.11
C TRP A 141 3.98 -9.62 2.47
N ASP A 142 3.78 -10.90 2.77
CA ASP A 142 3.18 -11.34 4.01
C ASP A 142 4.05 -11.01 5.22
N ASP A 143 5.34 -11.30 5.14
CA ASP A 143 6.31 -10.95 6.17
C ASP A 143 6.31 -9.43 6.42
N LEU A 144 6.40 -8.62 5.36
CA LEU A 144 6.37 -7.15 5.45
C LEU A 144 5.06 -6.63 6.06
N MET A 145 3.93 -7.10 5.55
CA MET A 145 2.62 -6.63 5.99
C MET A 145 2.32 -7.07 7.42
N ASN A 146 2.70 -8.29 7.83
CA ASN A 146 2.56 -8.74 9.20
C ASN A 146 3.34 -7.83 10.16
N THR A 147 4.61 -7.53 9.87
CA THR A 147 5.40 -6.60 10.69
C THR A 147 4.75 -5.24 10.82
N ILE A 148 4.25 -4.67 9.72
CA ILE A 148 3.61 -3.35 9.75
C ILE A 148 2.29 -3.41 10.52
N ILE A 149 1.48 -4.44 10.31
CA ILE A 149 0.18 -4.60 10.97
C ILE A 149 0.40 -4.79 12.48
N ASP A 150 1.35 -5.62 12.90
CA ASP A 150 1.68 -5.85 14.31
C ASP A 150 2.08 -4.55 15.01
N ASP A 151 2.90 -3.71 14.35
CA ASP A 151 3.22 -2.37 14.85
C ASP A 151 1.97 -1.50 15.03
N HIS A 152 1.04 -1.53 14.07
CA HIS A 152 -0.20 -0.73 14.15
C HIS A 152 -1.11 -1.24 15.28
N VAL A 153 -1.27 -2.56 15.41
CA VAL A 153 -2.06 -3.18 16.48
C VAL A 153 -1.50 -2.82 17.85
N ALA A 154 -0.17 -2.90 18.03
CA ALA A 154 0.49 -2.52 19.28
C ALA A 154 0.26 -1.04 19.62
N ARG A 155 0.36 -0.13 18.64
CA ARG A 155 0.09 1.30 18.84
C ARG A 155 -1.37 1.59 19.17
N LEU A 156 -2.32 0.91 18.53
CA LEU A 156 -3.74 1.06 18.82
C LEU A 156 -4.07 0.60 20.25
N GLN A 157 -3.47 -0.50 20.71
CA GLN A 157 -3.62 -0.98 22.07
C GLN A 157 -3.08 0.03 23.10
N GLN A 158 -1.87 0.57 22.88
CA GLN A 158 -1.29 1.60 23.75
C GLN A 158 -2.16 2.88 23.82
N ARG A 159 -2.75 3.28 22.70
CA ARG A 159 -3.66 4.44 22.63
C ARG A 159 -4.99 4.18 23.34
N SER A 160 -5.50 2.95 23.35
CA SER A 160 -6.74 2.60 24.05
C SER A 160 -6.60 2.56 25.57
N SER A 161 -5.39 2.31 26.08
CA SER A 161 -5.11 2.31 27.53
C SER A 161 -4.86 3.70 28.12
N ALA A 162 -4.80 4.75 27.30
CA ALA A 162 -4.37 6.09 27.72
C ALA A 162 -5.47 7.17 27.69
N ASP A 163 -6.65 6.91 27.12
CA ASP A 163 -7.71 7.92 26.89
C ASP A 163 -9.04 7.49 27.54
N ASP A 164 -9.49 8.26 28.55
CA ASP A 164 -10.76 8.10 29.28
C ASP A 164 -11.89 9.06 28.77
N ASP A 165 -11.71 9.78 27.65
CA ASP A 165 -12.70 10.77 27.15
C ASP A 165 -13.11 10.50 25.68
N GLU A 166 -14.24 9.79 25.50
CA GLU A 166 -14.60 9.05 24.29
C GLU A 166 -15.04 9.88 23.07
N ASN A 167 -15.60 11.08 23.26
CA ASN A 167 -16.37 11.74 22.17
C ASN A 167 -15.62 12.85 21.41
N LYS A 168 -14.56 13.44 21.96
CA LYS A 168 -13.78 14.49 21.28
C LYS A 168 -12.60 13.94 20.47
N VAL A 169 -12.17 12.72 20.79
CA VAL A 169 -10.95 12.09 20.26
C VAL A 169 -11.17 11.39 18.91
N LEU A 170 -12.39 10.88 18.62
CA LEU A 170 -12.64 10.09 17.40
C LEU A 170 -12.45 10.86 16.09
N LEU A 171 -12.88 12.13 16.04
CA LEU A 171 -12.75 12.97 14.84
C LEU A 171 -11.31 13.43 14.60
N GLN A 172 -10.52 13.58 15.66
CA GLN A 172 -9.11 13.98 15.59
C GLN A 172 -8.20 12.76 15.33
N LYS A 173 -8.57 11.58 15.87
CA LYS A 173 -7.98 10.27 15.50
C LYS A 173 -8.18 9.96 14.02
N GLU A 174 -9.34 10.29 13.45
CA GLU A 174 -9.58 10.08 12.02
C GLU A 174 -8.82 11.03 11.12
N GLU A 175 -8.24 12.15 11.57
CA GLU A 175 -7.42 13.01 10.70
C GLU A 175 -5.96 12.53 10.65
N ASP A 176 -5.43 12.06 11.77
CA ASP A 176 -4.05 11.55 11.89
C ASP A 176 -3.91 10.03 11.61
N SER A 177 -5.02 9.32 11.35
CA SER A 177 -5.00 7.89 11.04
C SER A 177 -4.52 7.59 9.63
N ASP A 178 -3.60 6.64 9.50
CA ASP A 178 -3.22 6.05 8.22
C ASP A 178 -4.25 5.01 7.74
N PHE A 179 -4.05 4.47 6.53
CA PHE A 179 -5.02 3.53 5.98
C PHE A 179 -5.11 2.25 6.79
N LEU A 180 -4.01 1.75 7.33
CA LEU A 180 -4.02 0.53 8.14
C LEU A 180 -4.78 0.73 9.45
N ASP A 181 -4.60 1.87 10.13
CA ASP A 181 -5.37 2.23 11.31
C ASP A 181 -6.88 2.21 11.02
N ILE A 182 -7.32 2.77 9.87
CA ILE A 182 -8.73 2.80 9.45
C ILE A 182 -9.25 1.40 9.11
N LEU A 183 -8.48 0.63 8.32
CA LEU A 183 -8.85 -0.72 7.91
C LEU A 183 -8.96 -1.66 9.12
N LEU A 184 -8.06 -1.55 10.09
CA LEU A 184 -8.07 -2.33 11.33
C LEU A 184 -9.25 -1.93 12.22
N THR A 185 -9.50 -0.62 12.40
CA THR A 185 -10.61 -0.12 13.23
C THR A 185 -11.97 -0.53 12.67
N ARG A 186 -12.12 -0.54 11.35
CA ARG A 186 -13.38 -0.86 10.66
C ARG A 186 -13.48 -2.32 10.20
N ARG A 187 -12.56 -3.17 10.65
CA ARG A 187 -12.49 -4.58 10.25
C ARG A 187 -13.80 -5.32 10.48
N GLU A 188 -14.38 -5.18 11.67
CA GLU A 188 -15.61 -5.91 12.04
C GLU A 188 -16.85 -5.35 11.33
N GLU A 189 -16.96 -4.02 11.22
CA GLU A 189 -18.05 -3.33 10.51
C GLU A 189 -18.17 -3.80 9.05
N TYR A 190 -17.03 -3.98 8.38
CA TYR A 190 -16.98 -4.37 6.98
C TYR A 190 -16.78 -5.88 6.76
N GLY A 191 -16.63 -6.68 7.82
CA GLY A 191 -16.38 -8.12 7.75
C GLY A 191 -15.06 -8.46 7.07
N LEU A 192 -14.00 -7.72 7.40
CA LEU A 192 -12.67 -7.88 6.81
C LEU A 192 -11.85 -8.96 7.55
N THR A 193 -11.20 -9.82 6.79
CA THR A 193 -10.14 -10.70 7.31
C THR A 193 -8.80 -9.96 7.29
N MET A 194 -7.75 -10.54 7.87
CA MET A 194 -6.42 -9.97 7.74
C MET A 194 -5.94 -10.00 6.29
N ASP A 195 -6.27 -11.06 5.56
CA ASP A 195 -5.94 -11.21 4.15
C ASP A 195 -6.67 -10.17 3.29
N HIS A 196 -7.91 -9.78 3.64
CA HIS A 196 -8.59 -8.65 3.02
C HIS A 196 -7.80 -7.35 3.19
N ILE A 197 -7.29 -7.05 4.39
CA ILE A 197 -6.52 -5.83 4.68
C ILE A 197 -5.19 -5.82 3.90
N LYS A 198 -4.47 -6.96 3.91
CA LYS A 198 -3.22 -7.12 3.16
C LYS A 198 -3.44 -6.99 1.66
N GLY A 199 -4.43 -7.69 1.13
CA GLY A 199 -4.83 -7.61 -0.27
C GLY A 199 -5.18 -6.19 -0.68
N MET A 200 -6.05 -5.50 0.06
CA MET A 200 -6.40 -4.10 -0.23
C MET A 200 -5.18 -3.18 -0.24
N THR A 201 -4.28 -3.34 0.73
CA THR A 201 -3.07 -2.53 0.83
C THR A 201 -2.18 -2.74 -0.39
N VAL A 202 -1.89 -4.00 -0.75
CA VAL A 202 -1.07 -4.35 -1.92
C VAL A 202 -1.68 -3.79 -3.20
N VAL A 203 -3.02 -3.87 -3.35
CA VAL A 203 -3.74 -3.36 -4.52
C VAL A 203 -3.65 -1.84 -4.60
N ILE A 204 -3.93 -1.12 -3.51
CA ILE A 204 -3.84 0.34 -3.45
C ILE A 204 -2.42 0.78 -3.80
N THR A 205 -1.42 0.11 -3.23
CA THR A 205 -0.02 0.43 -3.46
C THR A 205 0.41 0.15 -4.90
N TYR A 206 -0.08 -0.94 -5.51
CA TYR A 206 0.17 -1.27 -6.90
C TYR A 206 -0.43 -0.25 -7.88
N TYR A 207 -1.71 0.09 -7.73
CA TYR A 207 -2.41 0.97 -8.67
C TYR A 207 -1.98 2.43 -8.57
N CYS A 208 -1.67 2.91 -7.37
CA CYS A 208 -1.20 4.27 -7.21
C CYS A 208 0.25 4.46 -7.67
N ALA A 209 1.06 3.38 -7.73
CA ALA A 209 2.43 3.42 -8.22
C ALA A 209 2.56 3.15 -9.74
N ALA A 210 1.57 2.51 -10.35
CA ALA A 210 1.61 2.12 -11.77
C ALA A 210 0.92 3.12 -12.73
N GLY A 211 0.23 4.14 -12.21
CA GLY A 211 -0.42 5.21 -12.99
C GLY A 211 0.34 6.52 -12.94
#